data_AF-A0A290ZAK4-F1
#
_entry.id   AF-A0A290ZAK4-F1
#
_cell.length_a   1.000
_cell.length_b   1.000
_cell.length_c   1.000
_cell.angle_alpha   90.00
_cell.angle_beta   90.00
_cell.angle_gamma   90.00
#
_symmetry.space_group_name_H-M   'P 1'
#
loop_
_entity.id
_entity.type
_entity.pdbx_description
1 polymer ?
#
loop_
_entity_poly.entity_id
_entity_poly.type
_entity_poly.pdbx_seq_one_letter_code
_entity_poly.pdbx_strand_id
1 'polypeptide(L)'
;MAEPVVSRVFSAEHRWRLALGVLGLAVAVFPWDGPPVGLFGAVPLLLWCGSWTGNRRVGVIVGLVLLGLLVWFVVVPGLGFSGRWVPSAAEVLWLHPLLAAAVCALGAKVGRQRVRAWRLTGVAALGFLLLGFLWLARLESPPGDEGVLPALAVLRVEEGELLCGSGGCARQARATGDHAPEAVRDRLAARGFTHRDPLAADARLCRTTGLVVQHEVCAELRDVSADAVRVVWYLD
;
A
#
# COMPACT_ATOMS: atom_id res chain seq x y z
N MET A 1 -36.89 31.27 -0.49
CA MET A 1 -36.15 30.66 0.64
C MET A 1 -35.30 29.55 0.08
N ALA A 2 -33.97 29.73 0.07
CA ALA A 2 -33.04 28.71 -0.41
C ALA A 2 -32.87 27.66 0.67
N GLU A 3 -33.19 26.40 0.36
CA GLU A 3 -32.80 25.28 1.23
C GLU A 3 -31.28 25.31 1.46
N PRO A 4 -30.83 25.12 2.71
CA PRO A 4 -29.40 25.09 3.00
C PRO A 4 -28.76 23.98 2.19
N VAL A 5 -27.64 24.28 1.52
CA VAL A 5 -26.86 23.33 0.69
C VAL A 5 -26.61 21.99 1.41
N VAL A 6 -26.54 22.03 2.74
CA VAL A 6 -26.43 20.89 3.64
C VAL A 6 -27.59 19.89 3.48
N SER A 7 -28.85 20.33 3.35
CA SER A 7 -30.01 19.42 3.28
C SER A 7 -30.05 18.59 1.98
N ARG A 8 -29.54 19.13 0.86
CA ARG A 8 -29.47 18.39 -0.42
C ARG A 8 -28.41 17.29 -0.41
N VAL A 9 -27.28 17.53 0.26
CA VAL A 9 -26.18 16.57 0.40
C VAL A 9 -26.61 15.33 1.21
N PHE A 10 -27.52 15.50 2.17
CA PHE A 10 -28.07 14.40 2.99
C PHE A 10 -29.34 13.73 2.43
N SER A 11 -29.81 14.14 1.25
CA SER A 11 -30.96 13.48 0.61
C SER A 11 -30.70 11.98 0.37
N ALA A 12 -31.74 11.15 0.47
CA ALA A 12 -31.63 9.70 0.37
C ALA A 12 -30.94 9.19 -0.91
N GLU A 13 -30.95 9.99 -1.98
CA GLU A 13 -30.33 9.72 -3.27
C GLU A 13 -28.81 9.92 -3.29
N HIS A 14 -28.26 10.70 -2.36
CA HIS A 14 -26.83 11.05 -2.30
C HIS A 14 -26.08 10.35 -1.15
N ARG A 15 -26.79 9.75 -0.18
CA ARG A 15 -26.20 9.04 0.97
C ARG A 15 -25.16 7.98 0.60
N TRP A 16 -25.33 7.28 -0.52
CA TRP A 16 -24.38 6.25 -0.95
C TRP A 16 -23.00 6.82 -1.30
N ARG A 17 -22.94 8.06 -1.82
CA ARG A 17 -21.69 8.74 -2.17
C ARG A 17 -20.89 9.08 -0.91
N LEU A 18 -21.59 9.57 0.11
CA LEU A 18 -21.01 9.85 1.42
C LEU A 18 -20.51 8.56 2.08
N ALA A 19 -21.35 7.51 2.10
CA ALA A 19 -20.97 6.23 2.68
C ALA A 19 -19.72 5.63 2.01
N LEU A 20 -19.68 5.61 0.68
CA LEU A 20 -18.50 5.11 -0.05
C LEU A 20 -17.28 6.01 0.11
N GLY A 21 -17.45 7.33 0.12
CA GLY A 21 -16.34 8.27 0.33
C GLY A 21 -15.72 8.13 1.72
N VAL A 22 -16.55 8.07 2.76
CA VAL A 22 -16.11 7.86 4.16
C VAL A 22 -15.43 6.51 4.30
N LEU A 23 -16.04 5.44 3.77
CA LEU A 23 -15.46 4.09 3.84
C LEU A 23 -14.13 4.00 3.07
N GLY A 24 -14.06 4.62 1.90
CA GLY A 24 -12.83 4.72 1.12
C GLY A 24 -11.72 5.45 1.86
N LEU A 25 -12.02 6.58 2.49
CA LEU A 25 -11.06 7.33 3.31
C LEU A 25 -10.60 6.51 4.52
N ALA A 26 -11.52 5.83 5.21
CA ALA A 26 -11.17 4.97 6.34
C ALA A 26 -10.22 3.84 5.94
N VAL A 27 -10.44 3.23 4.77
CA VAL A 27 -9.53 2.21 4.20
C VAL A 27 -8.18 2.83 3.80
N ALA A 28 -8.20 4.02 3.21
CA ALA A 28 -7.00 4.66 2.66
C ALA A 28 -5.98 5.13 3.71
N VAL A 29 -6.39 5.29 4.96
CA VAL A 29 -5.50 5.63 6.09
C VAL A 29 -4.88 4.37 6.71
N PHE A 30 -5.29 3.18 6.28
CA PHE A 30 -4.68 1.93 6.73
C PHE A 30 -3.37 1.64 5.96
N PRO A 31 -2.33 1.06 6.61
CA PRO A 31 -2.15 0.94 8.05
C PRO A 31 -1.86 2.30 8.67
N TRP A 32 -2.39 2.53 9.87
CA TRP A 32 -2.41 3.83 10.57
C TRP A 32 -1.01 4.37 10.90
N ASP A 33 -0.01 3.50 10.89
CA ASP A 33 1.37 3.78 11.28
C ASP A 33 2.32 3.93 10.07
N GLY A 34 1.80 3.87 8.84
CA GLY A 34 2.58 3.92 7.60
C GLY A 34 2.49 5.27 6.85
N PRO A 35 3.35 5.48 5.83
CA PRO A 35 3.19 6.62 4.93
C PRO A 35 1.80 6.56 4.28
N PRO A 36 1.10 7.69 4.09
CA PRO A 36 -0.31 7.73 3.69
C PRO A 36 -0.50 7.47 2.18
N VAL A 37 0.20 6.46 1.64
CA VAL A 37 0.15 6.07 0.23
C VAL A 37 -1.26 5.63 -0.18
N GLY A 38 -2.02 5.05 0.76
CA GLY A 38 -3.42 4.67 0.55
C GLY A 38 -4.34 5.85 0.23
N LEU A 39 -4.03 7.07 0.67
CA LEU A 39 -4.83 8.27 0.35
C LEU A 39 -4.87 8.55 -1.16
N PHE A 40 -3.79 8.25 -1.89
CA PHE A 40 -3.79 8.36 -3.35
C PHE A 40 -4.73 7.35 -4.00
N GLY A 41 -4.84 6.14 -3.41
CA GLY A 41 -5.82 5.14 -3.81
C GLY A 41 -7.28 5.61 -3.63
N ALA A 42 -7.58 6.50 -2.69
CA ALA A 42 -8.94 7.02 -2.51
C ALA A 42 -9.37 8.02 -3.59
N VAL A 43 -8.42 8.67 -4.27
CA VAL A 43 -8.70 9.77 -5.22
C VAL A 43 -9.70 9.36 -6.32
N PRO A 44 -9.53 8.23 -7.03
CA PRO A 44 -10.49 7.82 -8.06
C PRO A 44 -11.91 7.60 -7.51
N LEU A 45 -12.03 7.02 -6.31
CA LEU A 45 -13.32 6.77 -5.66
C LEU A 45 -14.02 8.08 -5.27
N LEU A 46 -13.29 9.03 -4.69
CA LEU A 46 -13.82 10.34 -4.32
C LEU A 46 -14.26 11.14 -5.55
N LEU A 47 -13.45 11.12 -6.61
CA LEU A 47 -13.79 11.75 -7.88
C LEU A 47 -15.02 11.11 -8.50
N TRP A 48 -15.15 9.79 -8.47
CA TRP A 48 -16.34 9.08 -8.95
C TRP A 48 -17.58 9.49 -8.18
N CYS A 49 -17.53 9.42 -6.84
CA CYS A 49 -18.66 9.76 -5.97
C CYS A 49 -19.10 11.23 -6.12
N GLY A 50 -18.14 12.16 -6.25
CA GLY A 50 -18.42 13.59 -6.40
C GLY A 50 -18.92 13.99 -7.79
N SER A 51 -18.52 13.27 -8.85
CA SER A 51 -18.81 13.67 -10.22
C SER A 51 -19.93 12.89 -10.91
N TRP A 52 -20.36 11.76 -10.36
CA TRP A 52 -21.41 10.96 -10.98
C TRP A 52 -22.76 11.69 -10.99
N THR A 53 -23.43 11.75 -12.13
CA THR A 53 -24.79 12.30 -12.27
C THR A 53 -25.72 11.35 -13.03
N GLY A 54 -25.26 10.14 -13.33
CA GLY A 54 -26.01 9.13 -14.09
C GLY A 54 -26.86 8.21 -13.22
N ASN A 55 -27.22 7.05 -13.78
CA ASN A 55 -28.02 6.03 -13.10
C ASN A 55 -27.39 5.63 -11.74
N ARG A 56 -28.17 5.70 -10.67
CA ARG A 56 -27.75 5.36 -9.31
C ARG A 56 -27.18 3.94 -9.21
N ARG A 57 -27.80 2.94 -9.86
CA ARG A 57 -27.33 1.54 -9.78
C ARG A 57 -25.92 1.40 -10.32
N VAL A 58 -25.64 2.00 -11.48
CA VAL A 58 -24.30 1.99 -12.09
C VAL A 58 -23.30 2.73 -11.22
N GLY A 59 -23.68 3.91 -10.68
CA GLY A 59 -22.84 4.69 -9.77
C GLY A 59 -22.41 3.90 -8.53
N VAL A 60 -23.36 3.20 -7.90
CA VAL A 60 -23.11 2.36 -6.72
C VAL A 60 -22.23 1.17 -7.06
N ILE A 61 -22.52 0.43 -8.14
CA ILE A 61 -21.74 -0.74 -8.55
C ILE A 61 -20.29 -0.36 -8.79
N VAL A 62 -20.05 0.70 -9.58
CA VAL A 62 -18.69 1.17 -9.86
C VAL A 62 -18.00 1.64 -8.59
N GLY A 63 -18.70 2.37 -7.72
CA GLY A 63 -18.14 2.80 -6.44
C GLY A 63 -17.75 1.64 -5.53
N LEU A 64 -18.53 0.56 -5.50
CA LEU A 64 -18.18 -0.67 -4.78
C LEU A 64 -16.99 -1.39 -5.38
N VAL A 65 -16.87 -1.44 -6.72
CA VAL A 65 -15.70 -2.02 -7.40
C VAL A 65 -14.43 -1.22 -7.07
N LEU A 66 -14.50 0.11 -7.13
CA LEU A 66 -13.38 0.99 -6.77
C LEU A 66 -12.99 0.82 -5.30
N LEU A 67 -13.96 0.70 -4.40
CA LEU A 67 -13.70 0.41 -3.00
C LEU A 67 -13.04 -0.98 -2.82
N GLY A 68 -13.51 -2.01 -3.53
CA GLY A 68 -12.92 -3.34 -3.48
C GLY A 68 -11.47 -3.36 -3.98
N LEU A 69 -11.18 -2.62 -5.06
CA LEU A 69 -9.81 -2.40 -5.52
C LEU A 69 -8.96 -1.71 -4.45
N LEU A 70 -9.48 -0.63 -3.84
CA LEU A 70 -8.76 0.08 -2.78
C LEU A 70 -8.43 -0.84 -1.59
N VAL A 71 -9.41 -1.64 -1.15
CA VAL A 71 -9.23 -2.63 -0.08
C VAL A 71 -8.15 -3.63 -0.44
N TRP A 72 -8.16 -4.17 -1.66
CA TRP A 72 -7.15 -5.13 -2.10
C TRP A 72 -5.76 -4.51 -2.14
N PHE A 73 -5.62 -3.29 -2.67
CA PHE A 73 -4.32 -2.62 -2.81
C PHE A 73 -3.76 -2.07 -1.48
N VAL A 74 -4.61 -1.77 -0.50
CA VAL A 74 -4.18 -1.14 0.76
C VAL A 74 -4.22 -2.10 1.94
N VAL A 75 -5.33 -2.82 2.12
CA VAL A 75 -5.54 -3.67 3.30
C VAL A 75 -4.76 -4.97 3.21
N VAL A 76 -4.76 -5.63 2.06
CA VAL A 76 -4.07 -6.93 1.92
C VAL A 76 -2.56 -6.78 2.16
N PRO A 77 -1.83 -5.82 1.55
CA PRO A 77 -0.43 -5.60 1.88
C PRO A 77 -0.23 -5.10 3.31
N GLY A 78 -1.11 -4.22 3.82
CA GLY A 78 -1.01 -3.70 5.19
C GLY A 78 -1.24 -4.75 6.28
N LEU A 79 -1.94 -5.84 5.98
CA LEU A 79 -2.06 -7.02 6.85
C LEU A 79 -0.82 -7.93 6.83
N GLY A 80 0.17 -7.62 5.99
CA GLY A 80 1.42 -8.39 5.89
C GLY A 80 1.32 -9.64 5.02
N PHE A 81 0.28 -9.76 4.18
CA PHE A 81 0.24 -10.81 3.17
C PHE A 81 1.36 -10.59 2.13
N SER A 82 1.84 -11.68 1.54
CA SER A 82 2.89 -11.66 0.51
C SER A 82 2.57 -12.61 -0.64
N GLY A 83 3.37 -12.56 -1.71
CA GLY A 83 3.24 -13.39 -2.90
C GLY A 83 2.73 -12.65 -4.13
N ARG A 84 2.63 -13.40 -5.24
CA ARG A 84 2.30 -12.89 -6.59
C ARG A 84 0.90 -12.30 -6.76
N TRP A 85 0.04 -12.47 -5.76
CA TRP A 85 -1.34 -11.97 -5.77
C TRP A 85 -1.54 -10.78 -4.83
N VAL A 86 -0.46 -10.35 -4.16
CA VAL A 86 -0.48 -9.22 -3.24
C VAL A 86 0.16 -8.02 -3.93
N PRO A 87 -0.59 -6.91 -4.11
CA PRO A 87 -0.06 -5.71 -4.72
C PRO A 87 1.15 -5.18 -3.97
N SER A 88 2.18 -4.74 -4.70
CA SER A 88 3.28 -4.01 -4.08
C SER A 88 2.89 -2.55 -3.83
N ALA A 89 3.58 -1.88 -2.90
CA ALA A 89 3.35 -0.45 -2.64
C ALA A 89 3.56 0.42 -3.91
N ALA A 90 4.44 -0.01 -4.82
CA ALA A 90 4.62 0.64 -6.10
C ALA A 90 3.37 0.51 -6.99
N GLU A 91 2.74 -0.67 -7.01
CA GLU A 91 1.54 -0.93 -7.81
C GLU A 91 0.31 -0.13 -7.34
N VAL A 92 0.24 0.24 -6.06
CA VAL A 92 -0.78 1.19 -5.55
C VAL A 92 -0.68 2.55 -6.27
N LEU A 93 0.51 2.94 -6.71
CA LEU A 93 0.74 4.27 -7.29
C LEU A 93 0.48 4.32 -8.80
N TRP A 94 0.63 3.20 -9.51
CA TRP A 94 0.46 3.17 -10.97
C TRP A 94 -0.64 2.22 -11.43
N LEU A 95 -0.67 0.98 -10.93
CA LEU A 95 -1.61 -0.03 -11.39
C LEU A 95 -3.02 0.26 -10.86
N HIS A 96 -3.14 0.62 -9.58
CA HIS A 96 -4.43 1.00 -9.00
C HIS A 96 -5.11 2.15 -9.76
N PRO A 97 -4.48 3.32 -10.00
CA PRO A 97 -5.13 4.40 -10.75
C PRO A 97 -5.46 4.02 -12.20
N LEU A 98 -4.66 3.16 -12.85
CA LEU A 98 -4.97 2.63 -14.18
C LEU A 98 -6.23 1.76 -14.18
N LEU A 99 -6.31 0.80 -13.25
CA LEU A 99 -7.49 -0.06 -13.10
C LEU A 99 -8.72 0.76 -12.75
N ALA A 100 -8.59 1.70 -11.81
CA ALA A 100 -9.67 2.60 -11.42
C ALA A 100 -10.15 3.47 -12.60
N ALA A 101 -9.24 3.98 -13.43
CA ALA A 101 -9.59 4.74 -14.63
C ALA A 101 -10.35 3.87 -15.64
N ALA A 102 -9.93 2.63 -15.86
CA ALA A 102 -10.62 1.68 -16.74
C ALA A 102 -12.04 1.37 -16.23
N VAL A 103 -12.18 1.11 -14.92
CA VAL A 103 -13.48 0.87 -14.27
C VAL A 103 -14.40 2.10 -14.40
N CYS A 104 -13.88 3.31 -14.15
CA CYS A 104 -14.64 4.56 -14.30
C CYS A 104 -15.09 4.78 -15.75
N ALA A 105 -14.21 4.54 -16.73
CA ALA A 105 -14.53 4.69 -18.15
C ALA A 105 -15.63 3.72 -18.58
N LEU A 106 -15.52 2.44 -18.17
CA LEU A 106 -16.52 1.43 -18.45
C LEU A 106 -17.86 1.77 -17.80
N GLY A 107 -17.84 2.15 -16.52
CA GLY A 107 -19.02 2.57 -15.77
C GLY A 107 -19.77 3.72 -16.43
N ALA A 108 -19.05 4.71 -16.92
CA ALA A 108 -19.67 5.84 -17.59
C ALA A 108 -20.19 5.51 -19.00
N LYS A 109 -19.50 4.64 -19.74
CA LYS A 109 -20.01 4.10 -21.02
C LYS A 109 -21.33 3.37 -20.80
N VAL A 110 -21.41 2.50 -19.80
CA VAL A 110 -22.65 1.78 -19.44
C VAL A 110 -23.74 2.72 -18.96
N GLY A 111 -23.39 3.74 -18.16
CA GLY A 111 -24.33 4.76 -17.68
C GLY A 111 -24.69 5.84 -18.71
N ARG A 112 -24.21 5.72 -19.96
CA ARG A 112 -24.39 6.71 -21.06
C ARG A 112 -24.04 8.15 -20.65
N GLN A 113 -23.05 8.30 -19.79
CA GLN A 113 -22.57 9.58 -19.30
C GLN A 113 -21.44 10.08 -20.20
N ARG A 114 -21.49 11.36 -20.60
CA ARG A 114 -20.33 12.02 -21.21
C ARG A 114 -19.31 12.29 -20.11
N VAL A 115 -18.39 11.35 -19.88
CA VAL A 115 -17.21 11.66 -19.08
C VAL A 115 -16.42 12.69 -19.83
N ARG A 116 -16.16 13.84 -19.19
CA ARG A 116 -15.19 14.77 -19.75
C ARG A 116 -13.83 14.07 -19.73
N ALA A 117 -13.35 13.65 -20.90
CA ALA A 117 -12.15 12.83 -21.09
C ALA A 117 -10.93 13.33 -20.29
N TRP A 118 -10.81 14.66 -20.10
CA TRP A 118 -9.75 15.30 -19.31
C TRP A 118 -9.68 14.85 -17.84
N ARG A 119 -10.78 14.40 -17.23
CA ARG A 119 -10.78 13.94 -15.83
C ARG A 119 -10.19 12.54 -15.69
N LEU A 120 -10.44 11.65 -16.66
CA LEU A 120 -9.87 10.30 -16.67
C LEU A 120 -8.38 10.35 -17.02
N THR A 121 -8.01 11.17 -18.01
CA THR A 121 -6.59 11.39 -18.33
C THR A 121 -5.86 12.16 -17.23
N GLY A 122 -6.52 13.08 -16.52
CA GLY A 122 -5.94 13.79 -15.38
C GLY A 122 -5.60 12.87 -14.20
N VAL A 123 -6.48 11.91 -13.86
CA VAL A 123 -6.21 10.91 -12.81
C VAL A 123 -5.08 9.97 -13.21
N ALA A 124 -5.08 9.50 -14.46
CA ALA A 124 -4.00 8.66 -14.98
C ALA A 124 -2.66 9.41 -15.00
N ALA A 125 -2.63 10.64 -15.54
CA ALA A 125 -1.43 11.47 -15.61
C ALA A 125 -0.90 11.83 -14.21
N LEU A 126 -1.78 12.13 -13.25
CA LEU A 126 -1.37 12.37 -11.86
C LEU A 126 -0.74 11.12 -11.24
N GLY A 127 -1.32 9.93 -11.48
CA GLY A 127 -0.74 8.65 -11.05
C GLY A 127 0.65 8.40 -11.65
N PHE A 128 0.83 8.65 -12.95
CA PHE A 128 2.14 8.53 -13.60
C PHE A 128 3.17 9.56 -13.13
N LEU A 129 2.76 10.81 -12.88
CA LEU A 129 3.66 11.85 -12.35
C LEU A 129 4.11 11.51 -10.93
N LEU A 130 3.18 11.03 -10.08
CA LEU A 130 3.51 10.56 -8.74
C LEU A 130 4.40 9.32 -8.76
N LEU A 131 4.16 8.39 -9.68
CA LEU A 131 5.03 7.23 -9.89
C LEU A 131 6.45 7.68 -10.27
N GLY A 132 6.57 8.61 -11.22
CA GLY A 132 7.88 9.15 -11.63
C GLY A 132 8.61 9.85 -10.49
N PHE A 133 7.90 10.66 -9.70
CA PHE A 133 8.45 11.33 -8.52
C PHE A 133 8.91 10.33 -7.45
N LEU A 134 8.09 9.32 -7.16
CA LEU A 134 8.40 8.31 -6.14
C LEU A 134 9.46 7.31 -6.60
N TRP A 135 9.57 7.03 -7.89
CA TRP A 135 10.69 6.28 -8.45
C TRP A 135 12.00 7.02 -8.24
N LEU A 136 12.00 8.34 -8.46
CA LEU A 136 13.14 9.20 -8.13
C LEU A 136 13.46 9.16 -6.62
N ALA A 137 12.45 9.27 -5.76
CA ALA A 137 12.65 9.24 -4.30
C ALA A 137 13.09 7.86 -3.78
N ARG A 138 12.62 6.76 -4.40
CA ARG A 138 12.98 5.38 -4.03
C ARG A 138 14.40 5.00 -4.40
N LEU A 139 15.00 5.66 -5.39
CA LEU A 139 16.43 5.52 -5.68
C LEU A 139 17.30 6.00 -4.51
N GLU A 140 16.76 6.84 -3.63
CA GLU A 140 17.49 7.45 -2.50
C GLU A 140 16.99 6.97 -1.12
N SER A 141 15.86 6.25 -1.03
CA SER A 141 15.29 5.81 0.24
C SER A 141 15.55 4.32 0.53
N PRO A 142 16.07 3.94 1.71
CA PRO A 142 16.17 2.55 2.12
C PRO A 142 14.81 1.85 2.17
N PRO A 143 14.77 0.50 2.06
CA PRO A 143 13.53 -0.23 2.29
C PRO A 143 12.99 0.07 3.70
N GLY A 144 11.66 0.04 3.82
CA GLY A 144 11.00 0.16 5.11
C GLY A 144 11.36 -1.02 6.01
N ASP A 145 10.87 -0.99 7.24
CA ASP A 145 10.88 -2.13 8.16
C ASP A 145 9.86 -3.21 7.77
N GLU A 146 9.16 -3.03 6.64
CA GLU A 146 8.12 -3.91 6.11
C GLU A 146 7.00 -4.26 7.12
N GLY A 147 6.77 -3.35 8.07
CA GLY A 147 5.83 -3.48 9.17
C GLY A 147 6.25 -4.51 10.24
N VAL A 148 7.54 -4.85 10.31
CA VAL A 148 8.14 -5.71 11.33
C VAL A 148 8.43 -4.91 12.61
N LEU A 149 8.73 -3.62 12.50
CA LEU A 149 9.06 -2.70 13.60
C LEU A 149 7.94 -1.66 13.75
N PRO A 150 6.81 -2.06 14.36
CA PRO A 150 6.72 -2.01 15.82
C PRO A 150 6.26 -3.33 16.47
N ALA A 151 6.18 -4.42 15.71
CA ALA A 151 5.59 -5.68 16.16
C ALA A 151 6.50 -6.49 17.12
N LEU A 152 7.71 -6.02 17.39
CA LEU A 152 8.63 -6.60 18.38
C LEU A 152 8.45 -5.96 19.76
N ALA A 153 7.21 -5.72 20.22
CA ALA A 153 6.95 -5.03 21.50
C ALA A 153 7.57 -5.72 22.74
N VAL A 154 7.95 -7.01 22.61
CA VAL A 154 8.63 -7.80 23.65
C VAL A 154 10.15 -7.62 23.62
N LEU A 155 10.72 -7.12 22.51
CA LEU A 155 12.14 -6.88 22.34
C LEU A 155 12.44 -5.39 22.32
N ARG A 156 13.55 -5.00 22.92
CA ARG A 156 14.07 -3.64 22.77
C ARG A 156 14.76 -3.54 21.43
N VAL A 157 14.21 -2.70 20.55
CA VAL A 157 14.76 -2.45 19.21
C VAL A 157 15.50 -1.12 19.20
N GLU A 158 16.75 -1.16 18.77
CA GLU A 158 17.57 0.01 18.48
C GLU A 158 17.77 0.09 16.98
N GLU A 159 17.32 1.20 16.37
CA GLU A 159 17.57 1.45 14.96
C GLU A 159 19.06 1.71 14.74
N GLY A 160 19.66 0.97 13.81
CA GLY A 160 21.04 1.13 13.41
C GLY A 160 21.20 2.20 12.34
N GLU A 161 22.45 2.56 12.04
CA GLU A 161 22.76 3.48 10.96
C GLU A 161 22.32 2.93 9.59
N LEU A 162 21.80 3.83 8.76
CA LEU A 162 21.42 3.57 7.38
C LEU A 162 22.68 3.31 6.56
N LEU A 163 22.75 2.16 5.89
CA LEU A 163 23.88 1.81 5.02
C LEU A 163 23.52 2.13 3.58
N CYS A 164 23.96 3.28 3.07
CA CYS A 164 23.81 3.63 1.67
C CYS A 164 25.17 3.60 0.96
N GLY A 165 25.22 2.96 -0.20
CA GLY A 165 26.42 2.88 -1.06
C GLY A 165 26.04 2.80 -2.54
N SER A 166 27.04 2.55 -3.40
CA SER A 166 26.83 2.46 -4.85
C SER A 166 25.90 1.30 -5.29
N GLY A 167 25.63 0.35 -4.40
CA GLY A 167 24.71 -0.77 -4.63
C GLY A 167 23.30 -0.60 -4.03
N GLY A 168 22.97 0.57 -3.48
CA GLY A 168 21.66 0.85 -2.87
C GLY A 168 21.74 1.20 -1.38
N CYS A 169 20.57 1.31 -0.75
CA CYS A 169 20.42 1.60 0.67
C CYS A 169 19.84 0.38 1.42
N ALA A 170 20.41 0.08 2.59
CA ALA A 170 19.95 -0.93 3.51
C ALA A 170 19.63 -0.30 4.87
N ARG A 171 18.59 -0.83 5.54
CA ARG A 171 18.20 -0.44 6.90
C ARG A 171 18.71 -1.47 7.88
N GLN A 172 19.22 -1.03 9.02
CA GLN A 172 19.64 -1.91 10.10
C GLN A 172 18.80 -1.69 11.35
N ALA A 173 18.51 -2.76 12.07
CA ALA A 173 18.04 -2.68 13.44
C ALA A 173 18.71 -3.76 14.30
N ARG A 174 18.86 -3.46 15.58
CA ARG A 174 19.30 -4.40 16.60
C ARG A 174 18.13 -4.67 17.53
N ALA A 175 17.68 -5.92 17.61
CA ALA A 175 16.69 -6.35 18.58
C ALA A 175 17.41 -7.05 19.75
N THR A 176 17.00 -6.72 20.97
CA THR A 176 17.56 -7.26 22.21
C THR A 176 16.45 -7.75 23.15
N GLY A 177 16.67 -8.88 23.82
CA GLY A 177 15.73 -9.54 24.72
C GLY A 177 15.89 -11.06 24.70
N ASP A 178 15.23 -11.75 25.63
CA ASP A 178 15.31 -13.21 25.75
C ASP A 178 14.90 -13.88 24.43
N HIS A 179 15.73 -14.77 23.91
CA HIS A 179 15.49 -15.48 22.64
C HIS A 179 15.22 -14.53 21.45
N ALA A 180 15.89 -13.37 21.42
CA ALA A 180 15.73 -12.38 20.35
C ALA A 180 15.94 -12.95 18.93
N PRO A 181 16.95 -13.80 18.66
CA PRO A 181 17.12 -14.40 17.34
C PRO A 181 15.92 -15.24 16.88
N GLU A 182 15.37 -16.09 17.76
CA GLU A 182 14.23 -16.95 17.45
C GLU A 182 12.95 -16.12 17.27
N ALA A 183 12.69 -15.18 18.17
CA ALA A 183 11.50 -14.33 18.11
C ALA A 183 11.46 -13.49 16.83
N VAL A 184 12.61 -12.99 16.36
CA VAL A 184 12.70 -12.26 15.09
C VAL A 184 12.50 -13.18 13.89
N ARG A 185 13.09 -14.39 13.89
CA ARG A 185 12.90 -15.39 12.83
C ARG A 185 11.43 -15.77 12.68
N ASP A 186 10.76 -16.09 13.78
CA ASP A 186 9.34 -16.46 13.79
C ASP A 186 8.48 -15.31 13.27
N ARG A 187 8.84 -14.07 13.61
CA ARG A 187 8.08 -12.90 13.15
C ARG A 187 8.26 -12.63 11.65
N LEU A 188 9.48 -12.80 11.13
CA LEU A 188 9.74 -12.73 9.69
C LEU A 188 9.00 -13.83 8.94
N ALA A 189 9.03 -15.07 9.45
CA ALA A 189 8.28 -16.18 8.88
C ALA A 189 6.76 -15.91 8.87
N ALA A 190 6.21 -15.37 9.96
CA ALA A 190 4.80 -14.97 10.05
C ALA A 190 4.42 -13.85 9.06
N ARG A 191 5.39 -13.09 8.55
CA ARG A 191 5.22 -12.07 7.51
C ARG A 191 5.58 -12.58 6.10
N GLY A 192 5.73 -13.89 5.95
CA GLY A 192 5.95 -14.55 4.67
C GLY A 192 7.37 -14.40 4.13
N PHE A 193 8.35 -14.14 4.98
CA PHE A 193 9.76 -14.27 4.62
C PHE A 193 10.17 -15.74 4.66
N THR A 194 10.83 -16.22 3.61
CA THR A 194 11.29 -17.60 3.47
C THR A 194 12.79 -17.65 3.23
N HIS A 195 13.46 -18.71 3.68
CA HIS A 195 14.88 -18.91 3.39
C HIS A 195 15.15 -18.97 1.89
N ARG A 196 16.22 -18.30 1.47
CA ARG A 196 16.73 -18.38 0.10
C ARG A 196 18.16 -18.92 0.14
N ASP A 197 18.38 -20.00 -0.60
CA ASP A 197 19.70 -20.61 -0.78
C ASP A 197 20.68 -19.64 -1.48
N PRO A 198 22.01 -19.77 -1.24
CA PRO A 198 22.66 -20.85 -0.52
C PRO A 198 22.94 -20.51 0.95
N LEU A 199 22.97 -21.57 1.79
CA LEU A 199 23.35 -21.61 3.21
C LEU A 199 24.75 -21.04 3.53
N ALA A 200 25.07 -19.79 3.16
CA ALA A 200 26.11 -19.05 3.85
C ALA A 200 25.61 -18.77 5.28
N ALA A 201 26.52 -18.75 6.25
CA ALA A 201 26.26 -18.80 7.69
C ALA A 201 25.32 -17.72 8.29
N ASP A 202 24.81 -16.80 7.47
CA ASP A 202 23.86 -15.77 7.83
C ASP A 202 22.48 -16.15 7.27
N ALA A 203 21.48 -16.28 8.15
CA ALA A 203 20.11 -16.65 7.76
C ALA A 203 19.48 -15.51 6.95
N ARG A 204 19.68 -15.54 5.62
CA ARG A 204 18.98 -14.67 4.66
C ARG A 204 17.57 -15.18 4.44
N LEU A 205 16.58 -14.35 4.77
CA LEU A 205 15.18 -14.61 4.46
C LEU A 205 14.66 -13.54 3.51
N CYS A 206 13.92 -13.93 2.48
CA CYS A 206 13.40 -13.01 1.48
C CYS A 206 11.88 -13.13 1.35
N ARG A 207 11.24 -12.02 0.98
CA ARG A 207 9.80 -11.92 0.73
C ARG A 207 9.57 -11.25 -0.61
N THR A 208 8.81 -11.92 -1.47
CA THR A 208 8.43 -11.39 -2.78
C THR A 208 6.98 -10.88 -2.75
N THR A 209 6.75 -9.71 -3.32
CA THR A 209 5.42 -9.09 -3.48
C THR A 209 5.27 -8.51 -4.88
N GLY A 210 4.03 -8.28 -5.34
CA GLY A 210 3.76 -7.63 -6.63
C GLY A 210 3.03 -8.54 -7.63
N LEU A 211 2.06 -7.94 -8.33
CA LEU A 211 1.21 -8.56 -9.34
C LEU A 211 1.90 -8.60 -10.71
N VAL A 212 2.46 -7.47 -11.14
CA VAL A 212 3.07 -7.26 -12.46
C VAL A 212 4.59 -7.11 -12.32
N VAL A 213 5.04 -6.34 -11.33
CA VAL A 213 6.46 -6.15 -11.05
C VAL A 213 6.77 -6.80 -9.71
N GLN A 214 7.55 -7.88 -9.74
CA GLN A 214 7.99 -8.55 -8.52
C GLN A 214 8.99 -7.66 -7.80
N HIS A 215 8.69 -7.38 -6.54
CA HIS A 215 9.53 -6.67 -5.61
C HIS A 215 9.95 -7.64 -4.51
N GLU A 216 11.26 -7.86 -4.43
CA GLU A 216 11.86 -8.74 -3.44
C GLU A 216 12.56 -7.91 -2.37
N VAL A 217 12.22 -8.19 -1.12
CA VAL A 217 12.88 -7.61 0.05
C VAL A 217 13.53 -8.75 0.83
N CYS A 218 14.82 -8.64 1.09
CA CYS A 218 15.55 -9.61 1.89
C CYS A 218 15.93 -9.02 3.24
N ALA A 219 15.94 -9.89 4.24
CA ALA A 219 16.36 -9.64 5.61
C ALA A 219 17.50 -10.60 5.94
N GLU A 220 18.67 -10.05 6.25
CA GLU A 220 19.80 -10.80 6.80
C GLU A 220 19.74 -10.74 8.33
N LEU A 221 19.79 -11.92 8.96
CA LEU A 221 19.89 -12.06 10.41
C LEU A 221 21.32 -12.41 10.79
N ARG A 222 21.91 -11.59 11.66
CA ARG A 222 23.20 -11.86 12.30
C ARG A 222 23.03 -11.96 13.80
N ASP A 223 23.26 -13.16 14.32
CA ASP A 223 23.20 -13.43 15.75
C ASP A 223 24.42 -12.76 16.41
N VAL A 224 24.16 -11.85 17.35
CA VAL A 224 25.23 -11.15 18.10
C VAL A 224 25.47 -11.85 19.43
N SER A 225 24.40 -12.30 20.08
CA SER A 225 24.39 -13.15 21.27
C SER A 225 23.06 -13.90 21.35
N ALA A 226 22.89 -14.77 22.36
CA ALA A 226 21.62 -15.46 22.61
C ALA A 226 20.43 -14.50 22.81
N ASP A 227 20.72 -13.29 23.31
CA ASP A 227 19.70 -12.27 23.63
C ASP A 227 19.76 -11.06 22.69
N ALA A 228 20.53 -11.13 21.59
CA ALA A 228 20.67 -10.02 20.67
C ALA A 228 20.85 -10.47 19.22
N VAL A 229 20.05 -9.90 18.33
CA VAL A 229 20.13 -10.15 16.89
C VAL A 229 20.17 -8.83 16.12
N ARG A 230 21.00 -8.78 15.09
CA ARG A 230 21.01 -7.69 14.11
C ARG A 230 20.25 -8.13 12.88
N VAL A 231 19.34 -7.28 12.43
CA VAL A 231 18.55 -7.47 11.22
C VAL A 231 18.92 -6.39 10.21
N VAL A 232 19.24 -6.79 8.99
CA VAL A 232 19.57 -5.88 7.89
C VAL A 232 18.59 -6.11 6.75
N TRP A 233 17.81 -5.10 6.39
CA TRP A 233 16.87 -5.15 5.27
C TRP A 233 17.47 -4.47 4.05
N TYR A 234 17.36 -5.13 2.90
CA TYR A 234 17.79 -4.61 1.61
C TYR A 234 16.88 -5.10 0.48
N LEU A 235 16.92 -4.39 -0.63
CA LEU A 235 16.25 -4.75 -1.88
C LEU A 235 17.19 -5.61 -2.72
N ASP A 236 16.65 -6.67 -3.35
CA ASP A 236 17.36 -7.55 -4.28
C ASP A 236 16.90 -7.32 -5.73
#